data_AF-A0A3A5XYB1-F1
#
_entry.id   AF-A0A3A5XYB1-F1
#
_cell.length_a   1.000
_cell.length_b   1.000
_cell.length_c   1.000
_cell.angle_alpha   90.00
_cell.angle_beta   90.00
_cell.angle_gamma   90.00
#
_symmetry.space_group_name_H-M   'P 1'
#
loop_
_entity.id
_entity.type
_entity.pdbx_description
1 polymer ?
#
loop_
_entity_poly.entity_id
_entity_poly.type
_entity_poly.pdbx_seq_one_letter_code
_entity_poly.pdbx_strand_id
1 'polypeptide(L)'
;SFMSAFSIQKAIDHFDTEQMKKWCSRLYNKSGIFKYIYPFLNEMPVGADGAKQTYPQIYGLKGSLKAHRNYFIQRRYDLKQVEYGYVSTLGAQFYQSTASLDKAYTLKPMQYRLTIPYRVQLSTSNGVQADSGVVDADVLHSLQLTRAFGENDPLKIIGAAKVKELVWHEDAFAIGFNFGLLTSLVKLDMSVEKASGYRNGSFMASTNGMLLLEEVNIRNNRLARNGDNGNVATLDLSWQGRLKKLDVRGTGLTRVKLATGAPVVQLCLPDTIEELFLEYLTKLSDSGLILEGINNVRGYRYTNCPGIDGFAMLERLHQARLNGSGKLERFVLEIDREDDGTLLKKYYDYGTYTQTGAVDDRHSGLRGKLTLTKYLADEELEKYAARYPELTIKQPPYTMIEFDDSVADDANVSNLDNKTGYKFGNTYKMSGHVNAILSKRHRVLAKVTRMPTSRKVEIAGQQVEVNNPDGEMTYFPLHDESSNFYADAEDMNDCTVAKLDGSEGDWMMYEPFYWSKGINDYLNNKKYACYSSYPEDEMPP
;
A
#
# COMPACT_ATOMS: atom_id res chain seq x y z
N SER A 1 35.13 -25.28 -38.19
CA SER A 1 33.68 -25.21 -37.92
C SER A 1 33.21 -26.45 -37.13
N PHE A 2 33.69 -26.62 -35.89
CA PHE A 2 33.36 -27.79 -35.04
C PHE A 2 32.53 -27.40 -33.79
N MET A 3 32.29 -26.10 -33.56
CA MET A 3 31.72 -25.56 -32.32
C MET A 3 30.19 -25.50 -32.26
N SER A 4 29.46 -25.85 -33.34
CA SER A 4 27.99 -25.82 -33.34
C SER A 4 27.32 -27.14 -32.88
N ALA A 5 28.11 -28.18 -32.61
CA ALA A 5 27.57 -29.53 -32.41
C ALA A 5 27.09 -29.83 -30.97
N PHE A 6 27.68 -29.23 -29.93
CA PHE A 6 27.45 -29.64 -28.53
C PHE A 6 27.21 -28.44 -27.58
N SER A 7 26.01 -27.86 -27.61
CA SER A 7 25.61 -26.80 -26.65
C SER A 7 25.03 -27.37 -25.36
N ILE A 8 25.06 -26.59 -24.26
CA ILE A 8 24.40 -26.95 -23.00
C ILE A 8 22.91 -27.27 -23.26
N GLN A 9 22.25 -26.48 -24.11
CA GLN A 9 20.86 -26.70 -24.46
C GLN A 9 20.66 -28.04 -25.19
N LYS A 10 21.50 -28.38 -26.18
CA LYS A 10 21.43 -29.69 -26.85
C LYS A 10 21.64 -30.86 -25.89
N ALA A 11 22.56 -30.72 -24.93
CA ALA A 11 22.76 -31.73 -23.90
C ALA A 11 21.53 -31.87 -23.00
N ILE A 12 20.97 -30.75 -22.54
CA ILE A 12 19.72 -30.74 -21.78
C ILE A 12 18.59 -31.39 -22.58
N ASP A 13 18.40 -31.01 -23.84
CA ASP A 13 17.33 -31.54 -24.69
C ASP A 13 17.48 -33.05 -24.93
N HIS A 14 18.71 -33.53 -25.17
CA HIS A 14 18.99 -34.95 -25.30
C HIS A 14 18.61 -35.72 -24.02
N PHE A 15 19.00 -35.20 -22.85
CA PHE A 15 18.71 -35.88 -21.59
C PHE A 15 17.25 -35.76 -21.14
N ASP A 16 16.62 -34.59 -21.35
CA ASP A 16 15.25 -34.29 -20.94
C ASP A 16 14.20 -34.84 -21.90
N THR A 17 14.51 -34.95 -23.20
CA THR A 17 13.55 -35.34 -24.23
C THR A 17 13.81 -36.72 -24.80
N GLU A 18 15.06 -37.04 -25.14
CA GLU A 18 15.40 -38.30 -25.84
C GLU A 18 15.69 -39.44 -24.87
N GLN A 19 16.45 -39.19 -23.80
CA GLN A 19 16.84 -40.21 -22.83
C GLN A 19 15.78 -40.42 -21.74
N MET A 20 15.10 -39.35 -21.30
CA MET A 20 14.06 -39.45 -20.26
C MET A 20 12.91 -40.38 -20.65
N LYS A 21 12.57 -40.47 -21.95
CA LYS A 21 11.55 -41.41 -22.47
C LYS A 21 12.02 -42.87 -22.48
N LYS A 22 13.32 -43.12 -22.41
CA LYS A 22 13.94 -44.45 -22.56
C LYS A 22 14.33 -45.10 -21.22
N TRP A 23 14.24 -44.38 -20.11
CA TRP A 23 14.66 -44.85 -18.79
C TRP A 23 13.55 -44.66 -17.74
N CYS A 24 13.22 -45.72 -17.00
CA CYS A 24 12.44 -45.61 -15.77
C CYS A 24 13.29 -44.94 -14.68
N SER A 25 12.97 -43.70 -14.33
CA SER A 25 13.67 -42.97 -13.28
C SER A 25 13.25 -43.46 -11.89
N ARG A 26 14.19 -43.94 -11.08
CA ARG A 26 13.97 -44.16 -9.64
C ARG A 26 14.03 -42.80 -8.92
N LEU A 27 12.94 -42.39 -8.27
CA LEU A 27 12.97 -41.24 -7.34
C LEU A 27 13.94 -41.56 -6.21
N TYR A 28 15.06 -40.84 -6.16
CA TYR A 28 16.04 -41.00 -5.09
C TYR A 28 15.46 -40.39 -3.80
N ASN A 29 14.76 -41.21 -3.03
CA ASN A 29 14.15 -40.81 -1.79
C ASN A 29 15.06 -41.23 -0.63
N LYS A 30 15.73 -40.27 0.04
CA LYS A 30 16.46 -40.55 1.29
C LYS A 30 15.54 -41.02 2.43
N SER A 31 14.22 -40.98 2.27
CA SER A 31 13.25 -41.51 3.24
C SER A 31 13.51 -42.96 3.62
N GLY A 32 13.98 -43.82 2.69
CA GLY A 32 14.30 -45.20 3.04
C GLY A 32 15.43 -45.28 4.07
N ILE A 33 16.50 -44.49 3.87
CA ILE A 33 17.61 -44.40 4.82
C ILE A 33 17.15 -43.77 6.13
N PHE A 34 16.40 -42.68 6.08
CA PHE A 34 15.89 -41.99 7.28
C PHE A 34 14.71 -42.68 7.98
N LYS A 35 14.22 -43.80 7.43
CA LYS A 35 13.18 -44.63 8.05
C LYS A 35 13.75 -45.92 8.61
N TYR A 36 14.74 -46.52 7.94
CA TYR A 36 15.21 -47.87 8.25
C TYR A 36 16.68 -47.97 8.67
N ILE A 37 17.48 -46.93 8.47
CA ILE A 37 18.94 -46.97 8.75
C ILE A 37 19.36 -45.89 9.75
N TYR A 38 18.94 -44.64 9.54
CA TYR A 38 19.21 -43.50 10.43
C TYR A 38 17.91 -42.73 10.72
N PRO A 39 17.02 -43.26 11.57
CA PRO A 39 15.74 -42.62 11.86
C PRO A 39 15.93 -41.22 12.45
N PHE A 40 15.49 -40.20 11.70
CA PHE A 40 15.48 -38.82 12.17
C PHE A 40 14.23 -38.63 13.05
N LEU A 41 14.44 -38.68 14.37
CA LEU A 41 13.38 -38.66 15.38
C LEU A 41 13.46 -37.33 16.14
N ASN A 42 12.59 -36.40 15.78
CA ASN A 42 12.35 -35.20 16.59
C ASN A 42 11.07 -35.42 17.40
N GLU A 43 11.11 -35.06 18.68
CA GLU A 43 9.90 -35.02 19.52
C GLU A 43 8.98 -33.92 19.04
N MET A 44 7.72 -34.24 18.80
CA MET A 44 6.70 -33.26 18.45
C MET A 44 5.40 -33.54 19.19
N PRO A 45 4.70 -32.48 19.65
CA PRO A 45 3.43 -32.62 20.34
C PRO A 45 2.37 -33.14 19.36
N VAL A 46 1.63 -34.18 19.76
CA VAL A 46 0.52 -34.77 19.03
C VAL A 46 -0.68 -34.89 19.97
N GLY A 47 -1.87 -34.57 19.45
CA GLY A 47 -3.10 -34.51 20.25
C GLY A 47 -3.33 -33.11 20.86
N ALA A 48 -4.57 -32.87 21.30
CA ALA A 48 -4.97 -31.60 21.92
C ALA A 48 -4.36 -31.38 23.32
N ASP A 49 -3.83 -32.44 23.92
CA ASP A 49 -3.14 -32.48 25.20
C ASP A 49 -1.63 -32.17 25.10
N GLY A 50 -1.09 -32.03 23.88
CA GLY A 50 0.30 -31.65 23.63
C GLY A 50 1.32 -32.73 23.96
N ALA A 51 0.90 -33.99 24.08
CA ALA A 51 1.79 -35.10 24.40
C ALA A 51 2.86 -35.27 23.31
N LYS A 52 4.15 -35.26 23.69
CA LYS A 52 5.25 -35.39 22.74
C LYS A 52 5.42 -36.85 22.32
N GLN A 53 5.35 -37.12 21.02
CA GLN A 53 5.75 -38.41 20.44
C GLN A 53 6.84 -38.22 19.40
N THR A 54 7.65 -39.27 19.21
CA THR A 54 8.70 -39.35 18.20
C THR A 54 8.20 -40.12 16.99
N TYR A 55 8.22 -39.49 15.83
CA TYR A 55 7.90 -40.14 14.55
C TYR A 55 9.11 -40.08 13.60
N PRO A 56 9.31 -41.11 12.74
CA PRO A 56 10.29 -41.03 11.66
C PRO A 56 9.82 -39.99 10.63
N GLN A 57 10.47 -38.84 10.56
CA GLN A 57 10.11 -37.79 9.60
C GLN A 57 10.53 -38.16 8.18
N ILE A 58 9.63 -37.95 7.21
CA ILE A 58 9.91 -38.13 5.79
C ILE A 58 10.37 -36.79 5.20
N TYR A 59 11.64 -36.66 4.86
CA TYR A 59 12.14 -35.56 4.04
C TYR A 59 11.89 -35.84 2.56
N GLY A 60 10.87 -35.21 1.98
CA GLY A 60 10.77 -35.06 0.54
C GLY A 60 11.65 -33.89 0.10
N LEU A 61 12.75 -34.15 -0.61
CA LEU A 61 13.46 -33.08 -1.33
C LEU A 61 12.48 -32.48 -2.35
N LYS A 62 11.97 -31.27 -2.11
CA LYS A 62 11.18 -30.53 -3.09
C LYS A 62 12.12 -30.06 -4.20
N GLY A 63 12.10 -30.77 -5.32
CA GLY A 63 12.80 -30.43 -6.56
C GLY A 63 12.48 -31.45 -7.64
N SER A 64 12.36 -31.04 -8.90
CA SER A 64 12.16 -31.99 -10.00
C SER A 64 13.48 -32.66 -10.36
N LEU A 65 13.46 -33.95 -10.69
CA LEU A 65 14.62 -34.67 -11.22
C LEU A 65 15.19 -33.98 -12.47
N LYS A 66 14.31 -33.36 -13.27
CA LYS A 66 14.67 -32.49 -14.39
C LYS A 66 15.53 -31.31 -13.93
N ALA A 67 15.11 -30.58 -12.89
CA ALA A 67 15.89 -29.46 -12.35
C ALA A 67 17.25 -29.91 -11.80
N HIS A 68 17.30 -31.03 -11.09
CA HIS A 68 18.56 -31.60 -10.58
C HIS A 68 19.51 -32.00 -11.73
N ARG A 69 19.01 -32.69 -12.75
CA ARG A 69 19.82 -33.07 -13.92
C ARG A 69 20.33 -31.85 -14.68
N ASN A 70 19.46 -30.87 -14.92
CA ASN A 70 19.84 -29.65 -15.62
C ASN A 70 20.89 -28.88 -14.84
N TYR A 71 20.77 -28.83 -13.50
CA TYR A 71 21.80 -28.30 -12.63
C TYR A 71 23.14 -29.02 -12.81
N PHE A 72 23.17 -30.36 -12.76
CA PHE A 72 24.42 -31.14 -12.89
C PHE A 72 25.08 -30.98 -14.26
N ILE A 73 24.29 -31.03 -15.35
CA ILE A 73 24.78 -30.82 -16.71
C ILE A 73 25.37 -29.42 -16.83
N GLN A 74 24.65 -28.39 -16.41
CA GLN A 74 25.13 -27.01 -16.46
C GLN A 74 26.44 -26.82 -15.68
N ARG A 75 26.54 -27.35 -14.45
CA ARG A 75 27.76 -27.25 -13.64
C ARG A 75 28.95 -27.97 -14.26
N ARG A 76 28.73 -29.15 -14.88
CA ARG A 76 29.79 -29.88 -15.59
C ARG A 76 30.30 -29.09 -16.79
N TYR A 77 29.40 -28.46 -17.55
CA TYR A 77 29.79 -27.59 -18.66
C TYR A 77 30.51 -26.34 -18.20
N ASP A 78 30.04 -25.67 -17.13
CA ASP A 78 30.73 -24.54 -16.52
C ASP A 78 32.17 -24.92 -16.15
N LEU A 79 32.38 -26.08 -15.52
CA LEU A 79 33.71 -26.57 -15.15
C LEU A 79 34.60 -26.83 -16.37
N LYS A 80 34.07 -27.47 -17.42
CA LYS A 80 34.83 -27.76 -18.65
C LYS A 80 35.14 -26.50 -19.45
N GLN A 81 34.23 -25.53 -19.46
CA GLN A 81 34.45 -24.20 -20.01
C GLN A 81 35.63 -23.50 -19.32
N VAL A 82 35.68 -23.57 -17.98
CA VAL A 82 36.77 -23.05 -17.16
C VAL A 82 38.09 -23.75 -17.46
N GLU A 83 38.09 -25.09 -17.50
CA GLU A 83 39.29 -25.93 -17.75
C GLU A 83 39.96 -25.63 -19.09
N TYR A 84 39.17 -25.46 -20.16
CA TYR A 84 39.69 -25.23 -21.52
C TYR A 84 39.74 -23.74 -21.91
N GLY A 85 39.46 -22.81 -20.97
CA GLY A 85 39.46 -21.37 -21.23
C GLY A 85 38.37 -20.89 -22.21
N TYR A 86 37.36 -21.72 -22.47
CA TYR A 86 36.23 -21.38 -23.33
C TYR A 86 35.09 -20.82 -22.49
N VAL A 87 34.89 -19.50 -22.53
CA VAL A 87 33.77 -18.85 -21.84
C VAL A 87 32.64 -18.56 -22.83
N SER A 88 31.41 -18.49 -22.33
CA SER A 88 30.25 -18.05 -23.13
C SER A 88 30.52 -16.70 -23.80
N THR A 89 30.22 -16.57 -25.09
CA THR A 89 30.30 -15.27 -25.81
C THR A 89 29.17 -14.32 -25.44
N LEU A 90 28.12 -14.80 -24.76
CA LEU A 90 27.09 -13.98 -24.15
C LEU A 90 27.65 -13.35 -22.88
N GLY A 91 27.69 -12.02 -22.84
CA GLY A 91 28.14 -11.22 -21.71
C GLY A 91 27.28 -9.97 -21.54
N ALA A 92 27.24 -9.43 -20.32
CA ALA A 92 26.54 -8.19 -20.02
C ALA A 92 27.20 -7.05 -20.79
N GLN A 93 26.51 -6.55 -21.82
CA GLN A 93 27.04 -5.51 -22.70
C GLN A 93 26.77 -4.14 -22.09
N PHE A 94 27.68 -3.20 -22.30
CA PHE A 94 27.54 -1.81 -21.92
C PHE A 94 28.42 -0.94 -22.82
N TYR A 95 28.14 0.37 -22.84
CA TYR A 95 28.91 1.34 -23.61
C TYR A 95 29.60 2.32 -22.66
N GLN A 96 30.82 2.72 -22.99
CA GLN A 96 31.52 3.76 -22.25
C GLN A 96 31.05 5.15 -22.70
N SER A 97 30.84 6.04 -21.74
CA SER A 97 30.73 7.48 -21.95
C SER A 97 32.09 8.09 -21.75
N THR A 98 32.54 8.90 -22.68
CA THR A 98 33.58 9.86 -22.36
C THR A 98 32.89 11.09 -21.79
N ALA A 99 33.16 11.42 -20.53
CA ALA A 99 33.01 12.81 -20.13
C ALA A 99 33.79 13.67 -21.14
N SER A 100 33.22 14.80 -21.53
CA SER A 100 33.80 15.72 -22.52
C SER A 100 35.34 15.82 -22.39
N LEU A 101 36.05 15.42 -23.45
CA LEU A 101 37.39 15.86 -23.87
C LEU A 101 38.66 15.03 -23.61
N ASP A 102 38.67 13.85 -22.95
CA ASP A 102 39.91 13.04 -22.88
C ASP A 102 39.85 11.75 -23.71
N LYS A 103 40.60 11.73 -24.82
CA LYS A 103 40.85 10.56 -25.69
C LYS A 103 41.61 9.40 -25.01
N ALA A 104 41.78 9.45 -23.68
CA ALA A 104 42.62 8.54 -22.92
C ALA A 104 42.00 8.07 -21.58
N TYR A 105 40.68 8.15 -21.39
CA TYR A 105 40.08 7.72 -20.12
C TYR A 105 40.16 6.19 -19.94
N THR A 106 40.76 5.78 -18.83
CA THR A 106 40.87 4.39 -18.42
C THR A 106 39.83 4.14 -17.32
N LEU A 107 38.91 3.20 -17.56
CA LEU A 107 37.88 2.85 -16.58
C LEU A 107 38.50 2.39 -15.27
N LYS A 108 37.91 2.75 -14.14
CA LYS A 108 38.36 2.30 -12.82
C LYS A 108 38.25 0.78 -12.68
N PRO A 109 38.96 0.16 -11.72
CA PRO A 109 38.93 -1.29 -11.54
C PRO A 109 37.51 -1.78 -11.23
N MET A 110 37.07 -2.78 -12.01
CA MET A 110 35.88 -3.53 -11.69
C MET A 110 36.24 -4.55 -10.61
N GLN A 111 35.48 -4.58 -9.53
CA GLN A 111 35.61 -5.59 -8.48
C GLN A 111 34.39 -6.51 -8.49
N TYR A 112 34.60 -7.80 -8.24
CA TYR A 112 33.51 -8.77 -8.27
C TYR A 112 33.75 -9.99 -7.39
N ARG A 113 32.67 -10.62 -6.94
CA ARG A 113 32.68 -11.97 -6.34
C ARG A 113 31.86 -12.92 -7.19
N LEU A 114 32.22 -14.20 -7.17
CA LEU A 114 31.54 -15.24 -7.94
C LEU A 114 30.74 -16.20 -7.09
N THR A 115 29.70 -16.78 -7.67
CA THR A 115 28.92 -17.88 -7.05
C THR A 115 29.61 -19.24 -7.09
N ILE A 116 30.54 -19.42 -8.03
CA ILE A 116 31.35 -20.62 -8.23
C ILE A 116 32.72 -20.20 -8.76
N PRO A 117 33.76 -21.04 -8.62
CA PRO A 117 35.02 -20.80 -9.31
C PRO A 117 34.78 -20.68 -10.81
N TYR A 118 35.15 -19.55 -11.41
CA TYR A 118 34.89 -19.27 -12.82
C TYR A 118 35.87 -18.22 -13.38
N ARG A 119 35.79 -17.98 -14.69
CA ARG A 119 36.57 -16.94 -15.39
C ARG A 119 35.67 -15.76 -15.76
N VAL A 120 36.11 -14.55 -15.47
CA VAL A 120 35.46 -13.30 -15.89
C VAL A 120 36.38 -12.54 -16.84
N GLN A 121 35.83 -12.08 -17.95
CA GLN A 121 36.58 -11.30 -18.93
C GLN A 121 35.86 -10.00 -19.23
N LEU A 122 36.64 -8.93 -19.41
CA LEU A 122 36.18 -7.71 -20.03
C LEU A 122 36.66 -7.71 -21.48
N SER A 123 35.72 -7.70 -22.42
CA SER A 123 36.01 -7.84 -23.85
C SER A 123 35.33 -6.75 -24.67
N THR A 124 35.96 -6.39 -25.78
CA THR A 124 35.33 -5.64 -26.88
C THR A 124 35.09 -6.56 -28.08
N SER A 125 34.51 -6.03 -29.16
CA SER A 125 34.46 -6.70 -30.47
C SER A 125 35.86 -7.05 -31.03
N ASN A 126 36.90 -6.34 -30.60
CA ASN A 126 38.27 -6.53 -31.06
C ASN A 126 39.08 -7.52 -30.21
N GLY A 127 38.44 -8.18 -29.24
CA GLY A 127 39.05 -9.22 -28.40
C GLY A 127 39.01 -8.93 -26.90
N VAL A 128 39.55 -9.87 -26.12
CA VAL A 128 39.64 -9.79 -24.66
C VAL A 128 40.62 -8.69 -24.27
N GLN A 129 40.18 -7.79 -23.41
CA GLN A 129 40.96 -6.64 -22.93
C GLN A 129 41.51 -6.88 -21.53
N ALA A 130 40.77 -7.63 -20.70
CA ALA A 130 41.22 -8.09 -19.40
C ALA A 130 40.63 -9.47 -19.11
N ASP A 131 41.43 -10.37 -18.54
CA ASP A 131 41.04 -11.72 -18.17
C ASP A 131 41.47 -11.99 -16.73
N SER A 132 40.53 -12.44 -15.90
CA SER A 132 40.83 -12.79 -14.51
C SER A 132 41.62 -14.09 -14.35
N GLY A 133 41.67 -14.93 -15.39
CA GLY A 133 41.93 -16.35 -15.21
C GLY A 133 40.80 -17.02 -14.41
N VAL A 134 41.05 -18.24 -13.94
CA VAL A 134 40.10 -18.94 -13.05
C VAL A 134 40.30 -18.42 -11.64
N VAL A 135 39.25 -17.86 -11.05
CA VAL A 135 39.29 -17.30 -9.71
C VAL A 135 38.24 -17.95 -8.80
N ASP A 136 38.52 -17.99 -7.50
CA ASP A 136 37.68 -18.66 -6.52
C ASP A 136 36.32 -17.98 -6.30
N ALA A 137 35.34 -18.78 -5.87
CA ALA A 137 34.04 -18.27 -5.43
C ALA A 137 34.14 -17.47 -4.13
N ASP A 138 33.20 -16.56 -3.90
CA ASP A 138 33.03 -15.80 -2.65
C ASP A 138 34.22 -14.92 -2.19
N VAL A 139 35.30 -14.87 -2.96
CA VAL A 139 36.43 -13.96 -2.79
C VAL A 139 36.25 -12.73 -3.69
N LEU A 140 36.63 -11.54 -3.19
CA LEU A 140 36.59 -10.31 -3.96
C LEU A 140 37.82 -10.22 -4.87
N HIS A 141 37.58 -10.23 -6.17
CA HIS A 141 38.59 -10.12 -7.21
C HIS A 141 38.51 -8.76 -7.89
N SER A 142 39.60 -8.33 -8.52
CA SER A 142 39.65 -7.09 -9.29
C SER A 142 40.09 -7.36 -10.72
N LEU A 143 39.48 -6.66 -11.67
CA LEU A 143 39.78 -6.73 -13.08
C LEU A 143 39.85 -5.31 -13.64
N GLN A 144 40.99 -4.97 -14.24
CA GLN A 144 41.28 -3.64 -14.74
C GLN A 144 41.45 -3.69 -16.25
N LEU A 145 40.79 -2.74 -16.93
CA LEU A 145 41.06 -2.45 -18.33
C LEU A 145 42.29 -1.55 -18.41
N THR A 146 43.36 -2.00 -19.05
CA THR A 146 44.65 -1.27 -19.12
C THR A 146 44.73 -0.28 -20.27
N ARG A 147 43.80 -0.37 -21.22
CA ARG A 147 43.72 0.50 -22.39
C ARG A 147 42.65 1.56 -22.20
N ALA A 148 42.86 2.74 -22.78
CA ALA A 148 41.83 3.75 -22.94
C ALA A 148 40.84 3.40 -24.05
N PHE A 149 39.57 3.67 -23.80
CA PHE A 149 38.47 3.46 -24.74
C PHE A 149 37.77 4.79 -25.04
N GLY A 150 37.28 4.92 -26.26
CA GLY A 150 36.53 6.07 -26.74
C GLY A 150 35.06 6.05 -26.35
N GLU A 151 34.36 7.12 -26.68
CA GLU A 151 32.91 7.21 -26.50
C GLU A 151 32.20 6.12 -27.34
N ASN A 152 31.20 5.47 -26.75
CA ASN A 152 30.42 4.41 -27.38
C ASN A 152 31.22 3.15 -27.77
N ASP A 153 32.43 2.97 -27.23
CA ASP A 153 33.13 1.69 -27.37
C ASP A 153 32.31 0.58 -26.69
N PRO A 154 31.99 -0.51 -27.41
CA PRO A 154 31.19 -1.60 -26.86
C PRO A 154 32.06 -2.50 -25.96
N LEU A 155 31.68 -2.58 -24.69
CA LEU A 155 32.32 -3.44 -23.70
C LEU A 155 31.35 -4.53 -23.24
N LYS A 156 31.88 -5.68 -22.85
CA LYS A 156 31.10 -6.83 -22.39
C LYS A 156 31.76 -7.50 -21.20
N ILE A 157 30.98 -7.77 -20.15
CA ILE A 157 31.37 -8.66 -19.05
C ILE A 157 30.98 -10.09 -19.44
N ILE A 158 31.97 -10.86 -19.87
CA ILE A 158 31.81 -12.30 -20.09
C ILE A 158 31.91 -13.00 -18.73
N GLY A 159 31.00 -13.95 -18.48
CA GLY A 159 30.85 -14.59 -17.16
C GLY A 159 29.92 -13.86 -16.20
N ALA A 160 29.24 -12.78 -16.64
CA ALA A 160 28.31 -11.98 -15.82
C ALA A 160 27.28 -12.81 -15.05
N ALA A 161 26.74 -13.89 -15.63
CA ALA A 161 25.76 -14.75 -14.98
C ALA A 161 26.27 -15.43 -13.69
N LYS A 162 27.59 -15.47 -13.46
CA LYS A 162 28.22 -16.04 -12.26
C LYS A 162 28.59 -14.99 -11.22
N VAL A 163 28.54 -13.70 -11.57
CA VAL A 163 28.83 -12.58 -10.68
C VAL A 163 27.74 -12.48 -9.62
N LYS A 164 28.16 -12.59 -8.36
CA LYS A 164 27.34 -12.51 -7.15
C LYS A 164 27.35 -11.10 -6.55
N GLU A 165 28.50 -10.44 -6.60
CA GLU A 165 28.70 -9.08 -6.11
C GLU A 165 29.47 -8.33 -7.19
N LEU A 166 29.00 -7.14 -7.55
CA LEU A 166 29.65 -6.25 -8.50
C LEU A 166 29.88 -4.90 -7.83
N VAL A 167 31.13 -4.47 -7.78
CA VAL A 167 31.54 -3.17 -7.25
C VAL A 167 32.28 -2.44 -8.36
N TRP A 168 31.75 -1.31 -8.82
CA TRP A 168 32.36 -0.52 -9.88
C TRP A 168 32.03 0.97 -9.73
N HIS A 169 32.91 1.70 -9.05
CA HIS A 169 32.76 3.12 -8.72
C HIS A 169 33.06 4.06 -9.90
N GLU A 170 32.46 3.76 -11.04
CA GLU A 170 32.69 4.40 -12.34
C GLU A 170 31.43 5.14 -12.80
N ASP A 171 31.61 6.37 -13.26
CA ASP A 171 30.55 7.23 -13.81
C ASP A 171 30.78 7.59 -15.28
N ALA A 172 31.79 6.98 -15.92
CA ALA A 172 32.04 7.02 -17.36
C ALA A 172 31.27 5.95 -18.15
N PHE A 173 30.08 5.54 -17.72
CA PHE A 173 29.20 4.68 -18.55
C PHE A 173 28.30 5.55 -19.43
N ALA A 174 28.02 5.13 -20.66
CA ALA A 174 27.10 5.84 -21.55
C ALA A 174 25.68 5.35 -21.36
N ILE A 175 25.34 4.22 -21.95
CA ILE A 175 23.98 3.68 -21.97
C ILE A 175 24.01 2.16 -22.08
N GLY A 176 22.87 1.53 -21.81
CA GLY A 176 22.60 0.16 -22.25
C GLY A 176 23.39 -0.93 -21.53
N PHE A 177 23.78 -0.72 -20.26
CA PHE A 177 24.33 -1.80 -19.45
C PHE A 177 23.24 -2.84 -19.21
N ASN A 178 23.34 -4.00 -19.87
CA ASN A 178 22.40 -5.09 -19.74
C ASN A 178 22.59 -5.84 -18.43
N PHE A 179 21.91 -5.39 -17.38
CA PHE A 179 21.88 -6.03 -16.07
C PHE A 179 21.15 -7.37 -16.06
N GLY A 180 20.31 -7.64 -17.07
CA GLY A 180 19.54 -8.89 -17.16
C GLY A 180 20.41 -10.13 -17.28
N LEU A 181 21.67 -9.99 -17.68
CA LEU A 181 22.63 -11.08 -17.77
C LEU A 181 23.40 -11.33 -16.45
N LEU A 182 23.25 -10.48 -15.45
CA LEU A 182 23.80 -10.63 -14.10
C LEU A 182 22.82 -11.44 -13.22
N THR A 183 22.44 -12.63 -13.67
CA THR A 183 21.35 -13.44 -13.07
C THR A 183 21.63 -13.95 -11.66
N SER A 184 22.90 -13.96 -11.24
CA SER A 184 23.32 -14.36 -9.88
C SER A 184 23.60 -13.19 -8.94
N LEU A 185 23.37 -11.95 -9.38
CA LEU A 185 23.75 -10.76 -8.64
C LEU A 185 22.91 -10.60 -7.37
N VAL A 186 23.59 -10.48 -6.24
CA VAL A 186 23.04 -10.25 -4.90
C VAL A 186 23.35 -8.84 -4.42
N LYS A 187 24.54 -8.32 -4.73
CA LYS A 187 24.99 -6.99 -4.31
C LYS A 187 25.53 -6.20 -5.49
N LEU A 188 25.07 -4.97 -5.62
CA LEU A 188 25.53 -4.01 -6.62
C LEU A 188 25.97 -2.73 -5.92
N ASP A 189 27.24 -2.36 -6.05
CA ASP A 189 27.73 -1.04 -5.66
C ASP A 189 28.35 -0.35 -6.86
N MET A 190 27.68 0.68 -7.38
CA MET A 190 28.19 1.56 -8.43
C MET A 190 28.06 3.02 -8.00
N SER A 191 28.21 3.25 -6.69
CA SER A 191 28.28 4.60 -6.13
C SER A 191 29.53 5.33 -6.60
N VAL A 192 29.49 6.67 -6.63
CA VAL A 192 30.64 7.50 -6.97
C VAL A 192 30.81 8.62 -5.95
N GLU A 193 32.04 9.07 -5.69
CA GLU A 193 32.29 10.16 -4.75
C GLU A 193 31.79 11.51 -5.30
N LYS A 194 32.21 11.82 -6.53
CA LYS A 194 31.80 13.01 -7.26
C LYS A 194 31.26 12.59 -8.61
N ALA A 195 30.15 13.22 -8.93
CA ALA A 195 29.33 12.88 -10.05
C ALA A 195 29.84 13.68 -11.30
N SER A 196 30.11 13.05 -12.44
CA SER A 196 30.67 13.66 -13.67
C SER A 196 29.83 14.77 -14.34
N GLY A 197 30.41 15.58 -15.24
CA GLY A 197 29.70 16.69 -15.91
C GLY A 197 28.76 16.28 -17.06
N TYR A 198 29.02 15.17 -17.75
CA TYR A 198 28.33 14.76 -18.99
C TYR A 198 27.31 13.65 -18.73
N ARG A 199 26.02 13.91 -18.93
CA ARG A 199 24.96 12.95 -18.55
C ARG A 199 23.69 13.06 -19.36
N ASN A 200 23.57 12.22 -20.38
CA ASN A 200 22.28 11.91 -20.96
C ASN A 200 22.19 10.39 -21.17
N GLY A 201 21.14 9.76 -20.63
CA GLY A 201 20.93 8.33 -20.76
C GLY A 201 20.46 7.62 -19.49
N SER A 202 20.08 6.36 -19.68
CA SER A 202 19.76 5.38 -18.65
C SER A 202 20.74 4.23 -18.83
N PHE A 203 21.54 3.92 -17.81
CA PHE A 203 22.51 2.82 -17.95
C PHE A 203 21.94 1.47 -17.52
N MET A 204 20.95 1.40 -16.62
CA MET A 204 20.46 0.13 -16.09
C MET A 204 19.42 -0.51 -17.02
N ALA A 205 19.84 -1.14 -18.12
CA ALA A 205 18.93 -1.84 -19.03
C ALA A 205 18.62 -3.27 -18.55
N SER A 206 17.42 -3.76 -18.89
CA SER A 206 17.01 -5.16 -18.70
C SER A 206 17.09 -5.65 -17.23
N THR A 207 16.71 -4.82 -16.26
CA THR A 207 16.84 -5.13 -14.82
C THR A 207 16.01 -6.32 -14.33
N ASN A 208 15.04 -6.79 -15.12
CA ASN A 208 14.15 -7.92 -14.79
C ASN A 208 14.88 -9.24 -14.47
N GLY A 209 16.11 -9.44 -14.99
CA GLY A 209 16.89 -10.66 -14.75
C GLY A 209 17.58 -10.76 -13.38
N MET A 210 17.68 -9.65 -12.63
CA MET A 210 18.37 -9.59 -11.34
C MET A 210 17.47 -10.07 -10.19
N LEU A 211 16.99 -11.32 -10.25
CA LEU A 211 16.00 -11.85 -9.30
C LEU A 211 16.56 -12.14 -7.90
N LEU A 212 17.90 -12.20 -7.76
CA LEU A 212 18.59 -12.47 -6.50
C LEU A 212 19.09 -11.20 -5.79
N LEU A 213 18.82 -10.02 -6.35
CA LEU A 213 19.35 -8.75 -5.88
C LEU A 213 18.79 -8.40 -4.49
N GLU A 214 19.69 -8.13 -3.55
CA GLU A 214 19.38 -7.78 -2.16
C GLU A 214 19.89 -6.39 -1.77
N GLU A 215 21.03 -5.95 -2.30
CA GLU A 215 21.63 -4.66 -1.94
C GLU A 215 22.04 -3.89 -3.20
N VAL A 216 21.60 -2.63 -3.29
CA VAL A 216 21.94 -1.71 -4.37
C VAL A 216 22.42 -0.39 -3.78
N ASN A 217 23.64 0.01 -4.11
CA ASN A 217 24.18 1.32 -3.82
C ASN A 217 24.63 1.97 -5.13
N ILE A 218 23.97 3.06 -5.50
CA ILE A 218 24.24 3.84 -6.72
C ILE A 218 24.29 5.33 -6.39
N ARG A 219 24.66 5.64 -5.13
CA ARG A 219 24.79 7.01 -4.63
C ARG A 219 25.62 7.87 -5.58
N ASN A 220 25.15 9.09 -5.85
CA ASN A 220 25.73 10.10 -6.74
C ASN A 220 25.85 9.70 -8.22
N ASN A 221 25.47 8.47 -8.59
CA ASN A 221 25.51 8.02 -9.97
C ASN A 221 24.24 8.48 -10.71
N ARG A 222 24.27 9.67 -11.31
CA ARG A 222 23.06 10.25 -11.95
C ARG A 222 22.60 9.51 -13.21
N LEU A 223 23.35 8.51 -13.69
CA LEU A 223 22.90 7.65 -14.79
C LEU A 223 22.05 6.46 -14.29
N ALA A 224 21.98 6.25 -12.96
CA ALA A 224 21.39 5.09 -12.30
C ALA A 224 19.86 5.09 -12.34
N ARG A 225 19.34 4.93 -13.55
CA ARG A 225 17.94 4.96 -13.93
C ARG A 225 17.71 3.82 -14.91
N ASN A 226 16.47 3.35 -15.00
CA ASN A 226 16.06 2.38 -16.01
C ASN A 226 14.77 2.83 -16.69
N GLY A 227 14.62 2.52 -17.97
CA GLY A 227 13.44 2.92 -18.73
C GLY A 227 13.35 2.17 -20.05
N ASP A 228 12.16 1.67 -20.34
CA ASP A 228 11.87 0.96 -21.60
C ASP A 228 11.56 1.89 -22.78
N ASN A 229 11.33 3.19 -22.54
CA ASN A 229 11.13 4.20 -23.60
C ASN A 229 11.01 5.62 -23.00
N GLY A 230 12.12 6.33 -22.85
CA GLY A 230 12.11 7.81 -22.77
C GLY A 230 11.85 8.48 -21.41
N ASN A 231 11.51 7.76 -20.34
CA ASN A 231 11.35 8.38 -19.01
C ASN A 231 12.63 8.28 -18.17
N VAL A 232 13.59 9.16 -18.45
CA VAL A 232 14.95 9.16 -17.90
C VAL A 232 14.98 9.63 -16.43
N ALA A 233 13.94 9.42 -15.61
CA ALA A 233 13.90 9.90 -14.22
C ALA A 233 13.39 8.85 -13.20
N THR A 234 13.02 7.65 -13.66
CA THR A 234 12.52 6.56 -12.79
C THR A 234 13.57 5.44 -12.64
N LEU A 235 13.57 4.80 -11.47
CA LEU A 235 14.23 3.52 -11.24
C LEU A 235 13.18 2.47 -10.84
N ASP A 236 12.87 1.57 -11.77
CA ASP A 236 11.95 0.45 -11.60
C ASP A 236 12.68 -0.83 -11.16
N LEU A 237 12.48 -1.18 -9.90
CA LEU A 237 12.93 -2.41 -9.26
C LEU A 237 11.74 -3.30 -8.84
N SER A 238 10.62 -3.22 -9.56
CA SER A 238 9.40 -3.98 -9.23
C SER A 238 9.55 -5.51 -9.37
N TRP A 239 10.60 -5.97 -10.03
CA TRP A 239 10.93 -7.40 -10.15
C TRP A 239 11.90 -7.89 -9.06
N GLN A 240 12.47 -6.98 -8.25
CA GLN A 240 13.44 -7.29 -7.20
C GLN A 240 12.75 -7.61 -5.87
N GLY A 241 12.01 -8.72 -5.83
CA GLY A 241 11.28 -9.16 -4.62
C GLY A 241 12.15 -9.52 -3.40
N ARG A 242 13.49 -9.53 -3.55
CA ARG A 242 14.45 -9.81 -2.47
C ARG A 242 15.21 -8.58 -1.99
N LEU A 243 14.94 -7.40 -2.55
CA LEU A 243 15.65 -6.18 -2.20
C LEU A 243 15.51 -5.86 -0.71
N LYS A 244 16.65 -5.65 -0.05
CA LYS A 244 16.77 -5.31 1.37
C LYS A 244 17.28 -3.89 1.57
N LYS A 245 18.24 -3.44 0.75
CA LYS A 245 18.86 -2.11 0.87
C LYS A 245 18.95 -1.41 -0.48
N LEU A 246 18.55 -0.15 -0.50
CA LEU A 246 18.69 0.73 -1.67
C LEU A 246 19.24 2.08 -1.22
N ASP A 247 20.37 2.50 -1.81
CA ASP A 247 20.88 3.87 -1.69
C ASP A 247 21.03 4.52 -3.07
N VAL A 248 20.16 5.49 -3.33
CA VAL A 248 20.07 6.27 -4.58
C VAL A 248 20.23 7.77 -4.33
N ARG A 249 20.77 8.14 -3.17
CA ARG A 249 21.01 9.54 -2.81
C ARG A 249 21.97 10.23 -3.77
N GLY A 250 21.85 11.54 -3.94
CA GLY A 250 22.64 12.34 -4.90
C GLY A 250 22.44 11.98 -6.38
N THR A 251 21.51 11.08 -6.69
CA THR A 251 21.05 10.85 -8.07
C THR A 251 20.00 11.90 -8.44
N GLY A 252 19.60 11.96 -9.71
CA GLY A 252 18.48 12.81 -10.14
C GLY A 252 17.20 12.03 -10.37
N LEU A 253 16.93 10.98 -9.58
CA LEU A 253 15.70 10.20 -9.70
C LEU A 253 14.52 11.00 -9.13
N THR A 254 13.41 11.01 -9.86
CA THR A 254 12.14 11.60 -9.38
C THR A 254 11.19 10.54 -8.85
N ARG A 255 11.41 9.26 -9.21
CA ARG A 255 10.58 8.14 -8.77
C ARG A 255 11.41 6.85 -8.63
N VAL A 256 11.11 6.09 -7.59
CA VAL A 256 11.58 4.71 -7.40
C VAL A 256 10.38 3.79 -7.28
N LYS A 257 10.36 2.70 -8.02
CA LYS A 257 9.31 1.67 -7.95
C LYS A 257 9.91 0.39 -7.39
N LEU A 258 9.37 -0.09 -6.27
CA LEU A 258 9.85 -1.27 -5.57
C LEU A 258 8.88 -2.44 -5.77
N ALA A 259 9.37 -3.66 -5.60
CA ALA A 259 8.53 -4.84 -5.63
C ALA A 259 7.61 -4.88 -4.40
N THR A 260 6.33 -5.17 -4.62
CA THR A 260 5.35 -5.35 -3.53
C THR A 260 5.83 -6.46 -2.59
N GLY A 261 5.91 -6.15 -1.29
CA GLY A 261 6.35 -7.11 -0.27
C GLY A 261 7.86 -7.37 -0.21
N ALA A 262 8.68 -6.59 -0.93
CA ALA A 262 10.13 -6.68 -0.80
C ALA A 262 10.57 -6.45 0.67
N PRO A 263 11.52 -7.24 1.21
CA PRO A 263 11.96 -7.14 2.59
C PRO A 263 12.94 -5.97 2.82
N VAL A 264 12.58 -4.77 2.33
CA VAL A 264 13.41 -3.57 2.41
C VAL A 264 13.52 -3.14 3.87
N VAL A 265 14.75 -3.04 4.37
CA VAL A 265 15.09 -2.54 5.71
C VAL A 265 15.77 -1.18 5.67
N GLN A 266 16.32 -0.79 4.52
CA GLN A 266 16.97 0.50 4.32
C GLN A 266 16.62 1.06 2.93
N LEU A 267 16.09 2.28 2.90
CA LEU A 267 15.68 3.00 1.69
C LEU A 267 16.19 4.44 1.79
N CYS A 268 17.25 4.75 1.06
CA CYS A 268 17.85 6.08 1.01
C CYS A 268 17.53 6.75 -0.33
N LEU A 269 16.73 7.81 -0.31
CA LEU A 269 16.21 8.50 -1.49
C LEU A 269 16.80 9.92 -1.67
N PRO A 270 16.99 10.39 -2.92
CA PRO A 270 17.51 11.73 -3.19
C PRO A 270 16.49 12.83 -2.90
N ASP A 271 16.97 14.07 -2.83
CA ASP A 271 16.14 15.27 -2.65
C ASP A 271 15.30 15.62 -3.90
N THR A 272 15.59 15.00 -5.04
CA THR A 272 14.87 15.16 -6.31
C THR A 272 13.61 14.29 -6.42
N ILE A 273 13.28 13.46 -5.43
CA ILE A 273 12.06 12.65 -5.47
C ILE A 273 10.81 13.53 -5.55
N GLU A 274 9.97 13.24 -6.53
CA GLU A 274 8.66 13.88 -6.73
C GLU A 274 7.52 12.93 -6.33
N GLU A 275 7.70 11.63 -6.53
CA GLU A 275 6.71 10.59 -6.23
C GLU A 275 7.24 9.66 -5.13
N LEU A 276 6.78 9.89 -3.89
CA LEU A 276 7.15 9.09 -2.72
C LEU A 276 6.09 8.00 -2.49
N PHE A 277 6.31 6.81 -3.04
CA PHE A 277 5.40 5.68 -2.89
C PHE A 277 5.99 4.63 -1.94
N LEU A 278 5.32 4.45 -0.80
CA LEU A 278 5.66 3.51 0.26
C LEU A 278 4.52 2.51 0.41
N GLU A 279 4.62 1.38 -0.29
CA GLU A 279 3.53 0.41 -0.39
C GLU A 279 4.04 -0.99 -0.05
N TYR A 280 3.44 -1.62 0.96
CA TYR A 280 3.71 -3.00 1.40
C TYR A 280 5.17 -3.27 1.82
N LEU A 281 5.87 -2.27 2.35
CA LEU A 281 7.24 -2.39 2.85
C LEU A 281 7.26 -2.78 4.33
N THR A 282 6.81 -4.01 4.63
CA THR A 282 6.55 -4.49 6.01
C THR A 282 7.78 -4.58 6.92
N LYS A 283 8.99 -4.51 6.36
CA LYS A 283 10.27 -4.56 7.10
C LYS A 283 10.94 -3.19 7.20
N LEU A 284 10.42 -2.16 6.53
CA LEU A 284 10.98 -0.83 6.58
C LEU A 284 10.50 -0.12 7.84
N SER A 285 11.44 0.46 8.57
CA SER A 285 11.16 1.29 9.75
C SER A 285 11.51 2.75 9.46
N ASP A 286 11.04 3.68 10.29
CA ASP A 286 11.41 5.10 10.22
C ASP A 286 12.93 5.32 10.16
N SER A 287 13.71 4.57 10.95
CA SER A 287 15.18 4.67 10.95
C SER A 287 15.83 4.19 9.65
N GLY A 288 15.13 3.32 8.91
CA GLY A 288 15.58 2.81 7.62
C GLY A 288 15.19 3.69 6.44
N LEU A 289 14.22 4.59 6.60
CA LEU A 289 13.80 5.54 5.56
C LEU A 289 14.60 6.85 5.67
N ILE A 290 15.52 7.05 4.73
CA ILE A 290 16.40 8.23 4.71
C ILE A 290 16.07 9.06 3.47
N LEU A 291 15.50 10.25 3.67
CA LEU A 291 15.19 11.20 2.61
C LEU A 291 16.19 12.36 2.66
N GLU A 292 16.91 12.64 1.56
CA GLU A 292 17.76 13.84 1.49
C GLU A 292 16.94 15.14 1.48
N GLY A 293 15.70 15.08 1.00
CA GLY A 293 14.76 16.19 1.06
C GLY A 293 13.32 15.75 0.77
N ILE A 294 12.35 16.56 1.21
CA ILE A 294 10.91 16.34 0.97
C ILE A 294 10.27 17.45 0.10
N ASN A 295 11.03 18.50 -0.19
CA ASN A 295 10.54 19.73 -0.82
C ASN A 295 9.99 19.50 -2.23
N ASN A 296 10.51 18.52 -2.96
CA ASN A 296 10.07 18.20 -4.31
C ASN A 296 8.93 17.19 -4.37
N VAL A 297 8.54 16.57 -3.25
CA VAL A 297 7.49 15.57 -3.22
C VAL A 297 6.15 16.23 -3.58
N ARG A 298 5.61 15.85 -4.75
CA ARG A 298 4.30 16.25 -5.26
C ARG A 298 3.27 15.17 -4.99
N GLY A 299 3.71 13.92 -5.00
CA GLY A 299 2.89 12.74 -4.88
C GLY A 299 3.30 11.86 -3.71
N TYR A 300 2.34 11.47 -2.88
CA TYR A 300 2.58 10.58 -1.74
C TYR A 300 1.62 9.39 -1.74
N ARG A 301 2.12 8.16 -1.62
CA ARG A 301 1.28 6.99 -1.40
C ARG A 301 1.81 6.21 -0.22
N TYR A 302 0.91 5.84 0.67
CA TYR A 302 1.25 5.04 1.82
C TYR A 302 0.21 3.95 2.05
N THR A 303 0.69 2.71 2.04
CA THR A 303 -0.13 1.52 2.28
C THR A 303 0.70 0.47 2.99
N ASN A 304 0.19 -0.07 4.11
CA ASN A 304 0.72 -1.26 4.79
C ASN A 304 2.25 -1.26 5.04
N CYS A 305 2.76 -0.18 5.66
CA CYS A 305 4.16 -0.05 6.08
C CYS A 305 4.24 0.14 7.61
N PRO A 306 3.97 -0.89 8.43
CA PRO A 306 3.74 -0.79 9.87
C PRO A 306 4.89 -0.18 10.69
N GLY A 307 6.12 -0.16 10.16
CA GLY A 307 7.28 0.46 10.84
C GLY A 307 7.43 1.96 10.59
N ILE A 308 6.52 2.58 9.84
CA ILE A 308 6.55 4.00 9.46
C ILE A 308 5.24 4.65 9.86
N ASP A 309 5.28 5.84 10.46
CA ASP A 309 4.07 6.63 10.66
C ASP A 309 3.72 7.40 9.37
N GLY A 310 2.88 6.78 8.55
CA GLY A 310 2.43 7.33 7.28
C GLY A 310 1.65 8.64 7.41
N PHE A 311 0.91 8.84 8.49
CA PHE A 311 0.15 10.06 8.73
C PHE A 311 1.07 11.21 9.17
N ALA A 312 2.05 10.94 10.05
CA ALA A 312 3.04 11.92 10.43
C ALA A 312 3.90 12.39 9.23
N MET A 313 4.21 11.50 8.29
CA MET A 313 4.86 11.89 7.04
C MET A 313 3.97 12.80 6.18
N LEU A 314 2.68 12.46 6.03
CA LEU A 314 1.72 13.32 5.32
C LEU A 314 1.63 14.71 5.96
N GLU A 315 1.59 14.79 7.28
CA GLU A 315 1.61 16.06 8.02
C GLU A 315 2.89 16.86 7.74
N ARG A 316 4.06 16.24 7.75
CA ARG A 316 5.32 16.90 7.41
C ARG A 316 5.31 17.46 5.99
N LEU A 317 4.79 16.70 5.02
CA LEU A 317 4.65 17.14 3.63
C LEU A 317 3.64 18.29 3.48
N HIS A 318 2.53 18.21 4.20
CA HIS A 318 1.51 19.26 4.25
C HIS A 318 2.06 20.57 4.85
N GLN A 319 2.79 20.50 5.96
CA GLN A 319 3.42 21.67 6.58
C GLN A 319 4.47 22.31 5.67
N ALA A 320 5.28 21.49 4.96
CA ALA A 320 6.20 22.00 3.95
C ALA A 320 5.46 22.70 2.80
N ARG A 321 4.28 22.21 2.37
CA ARG A 321 3.48 22.96 1.39
C ARG A 321 2.98 24.29 1.95
N LEU A 322 2.44 24.31 3.17
CA LEU A 322 1.91 25.54 3.78
C LEU A 322 2.96 26.64 3.96
N ASN A 323 4.20 26.27 4.29
CA ASN A 323 5.29 27.23 4.47
C ASN A 323 5.98 27.63 3.13
N GLY A 324 5.53 27.09 2.00
CA GLY A 324 6.05 27.37 0.66
C GLY A 324 7.32 26.60 0.28
N SER A 325 7.84 25.71 1.13
CA SER A 325 9.05 24.92 0.83
C SER A 325 8.75 23.60 0.10
N GLY A 326 7.52 23.11 0.18
CA GLY A 326 7.07 21.82 -0.35
C GLY A 326 6.07 21.94 -1.50
N LYS A 327 5.90 20.86 -2.26
CA LYS A 327 5.07 20.81 -3.47
C LYS A 327 3.95 19.75 -3.43
N LEU A 328 3.60 19.23 -2.26
CA LEU A 328 2.61 18.14 -2.13
C LEU A 328 1.30 18.51 -2.81
N GLU A 329 0.90 17.84 -3.88
CA GLU A 329 -0.34 18.11 -4.62
C GLU A 329 -1.38 17.01 -4.42
N ARG A 330 -0.92 15.79 -4.20
CA ARG A 330 -1.76 14.60 -4.22
C ARG A 330 -1.26 13.54 -3.25
N PHE A 331 -2.17 12.78 -2.67
CA PHE A 331 -1.78 11.67 -1.81
C PHE A 331 -2.78 10.51 -1.83
N VAL A 332 -2.38 9.36 -1.28
CA VAL A 332 -3.25 8.25 -0.88
C VAL A 332 -2.82 7.78 0.50
N LEU A 333 -3.74 7.79 1.46
CA LEU A 333 -3.52 7.35 2.83
C LEU A 333 -4.79 6.72 3.41
N GLU A 334 -4.66 5.50 3.92
CA GLU A 334 -5.72 4.84 4.69
C GLU A 334 -5.68 5.27 6.16
N ILE A 335 -6.83 5.63 6.71
CA ILE A 335 -7.00 6.07 8.10
C ILE A 335 -8.14 5.29 8.77
N ASP A 336 -8.01 5.07 10.07
CA ASP A 336 -9.09 4.67 10.97
C ASP A 336 -8.95 5.50 12.24
N ARG A 337 -9.78 6.54 12.39
CA ARG A 337 -9.67 7.49 13.51
C ARG A 337 -10.93 8.30 13.76
N GLU A 338 -10.90 9.01 14.88
CA GLU A 338 -11.87 10.02 15.27
C GLU A 338 -11.35 11.43 14.97
N ASP A 339 -12.23 12.33 14.49
CA ASP A 339 -11.90 13.74 14.20
C ASP A 339 -13.16 14.62 14.28
N ASP A 340 -13.02 15.93 14.41
CA ASP A 340 -14.15 16.87 14.42
C ASP A 340 -14.57 17.38 13.02
N GLY A 341 -13.97 16.82 11.96
CA GLY A 341 -14.17 17.22 10.57
C GLY A 341 -13.11 18.20 10.06
N THR A 342 -12.22 18.71 10.92
CA THR A 342 -11.12 19.57 10.51
C THR A 342 -10.16 18.87 9.56
N LEU A 343 -9.95 17.56 9.71
CA LEU A 343 -9.10 16.76 8.84
C LEU A 343 -9.66 16.68 7.41
N LEU A 344 -10.99 16.52 7.27
CA LEU A 344 -11.67 16.52 5.96
C LEU A 344 -11.49 17.85 5.24
N LYS A 345 -11.62 18.96 5.97
CA LYS A 345 -11.40 20.30 5.41
C LYS A 345 -9.94 20.53 5.04
N LYS A 346 -9.02 20.12 5.91
CA LYS A 346 -7.57 20.32 5.76
C LYS A 346 -7.02 19.67 4.48
N TYR A 347 -7.52 18.49 4.14
CA TYR A 347 -7.06 17.73 2.98
C TYR A 347 -8.00 17.81 1.76
N TYR A 348 -9.02 18.66 1.80
CA TYR A 348 -10.05 18.73 0.78
C TYR A 348 -9.49 19.03 -0.63
N ASP A 349 -8.58 20.01 -0.72
CA ASP A 349 -8.05 20.53 -1.99
C ASP A 349 -6.91 19.69 -2.59
N TYR A 350 -6.52 18.60 -1.93
CA TYR A 350 -5.51 17.68 -2.49
C TYR A 350 -6.15 16.73 -3.49
N GLY A 351 -5.39 16.35 -4.52
CA GLY A 351 -5.76 15.29 -5.44
C GLY A 351 -5.41 13.90 -4.90
N THR A 352 -5.75 12.89 -5.66
CA THR A 352 -5.45 11.47 -5.40
C THR A 352 -4.97 10.78 -6.68
N TYR A 353 -4.94 9.45 -6.63
CA TYR A 353 -4.68 8.61 -7.79
C TYR A 353 -5.77 7.58 -8.00
N THR A 354 -6.05 7.25 -9.26
CA THR A 354 -6.91 6.14 -9.64
C THR A 354 -6.26 4.79 -9.27
N GLN A 355 -7.04 3.71 -9.31
CA GLN A 355 -6.52 2.35 -9.12
C GLN A 355 -5.42 1.97 -10.13
N THR A 356 -5.49 2.49 -11.36
CA THR A 356 -4.46 2.28 -12.39
C THR A 356 -3.21 3.15 -12.18
N GLY A 357 -3.26 4.04 -11.17
CA GLY A 357 -2.18 4.93 -10.79
C GLY A 357 -2.12 6.24 -11.58
N ALA A 358 -3.16 6.56 -12.37
CA ALA A 358 -3.31 7.85 -13.02
C ALA A 358 -3.67 8.94 -12.00
N VAL A 359 -3.38 10.19 -12.32
CA VAL A 359 -3.78 11.34 -11.51
C VAL A 359 -5.29 11.49 -11.49
N ASP A 360 -5.85 11.78 -10.32
CA ASP A 360 -7.25 12.14 -10.13
C ASP A 360 -7.37 13.38 -9.23
N ASP A 361 -7.64 14.54 -9.83
CA ASP A 361 -7.80 15.79 -9.08
C ASP A 361 -9.27 16.04 -8.65
N ARG A 362 -10.20 15.17 -9.05
CA ARG A 362 -11.63 15.25 -8.68
C ARG A 362 -11.89 14.70 -7.27
N HIS A 363 -11.11 13.71 -6.84
CA HIS A 363 -11.21 13.13 -5.51
C HIS A 363 -9.96 13.42 -4.68
N SER A 364 -10.06 13.28 -3.35
CA SER A 364 -8.94 13.45 -2.43
C SER A 364 -8.47 12.10 -1.85
N GLY A 365 -7.31 12.13 -1.19
CA GLY A 365 -6.47 10.97 -0.90
C GLY A 365 -6.81 10.14 0.33
N LEU A 366 -7.78 10.55 1.15
CA LEU A 366 -8.13 9.83 2.38
C LEU A 366 -9.01 8.61 2.06
N ARG A 367 -8.67 7.48 2.68
CA ARG A 367 -9.38 6.21 2.56
C ARG A 367 -9.61 5.58 3.94
N GLY A 368 -10.52 4.61 4.04
CA GLY A 368 -10.76 3.85 5.27
C GLY A 368 -11.98 4.37 6.03
N LYS A 369 -11.83 4.68 7.32
CA LYS A 369 -12.92 5.09 8.20
C LYS A 369 -12.58 6.34 9.01
N LEU A 370 -13.51 7.30 9.04
CA LEU A 370 -13.44 8.48 9.90
C LEU A 370 -14.73 8.56 10.72
N THR A 371 -14.62 8.50 12.05
CA THR A 371 -15.76 8.69 12.95
C THR A 371 -15.75 10.12 13.47
N LEU A 372 -16.79 10.88 13.15
CA LEU A 372 -16.88 12.29 13.54
C LEU A 372 -17.23 12.41 15.02
N THR A 373 -16.56 13.33 15.71
CA THR A 373 -16.86 13.71 17.10
C THR A 373 -17.90 14.82 17.19
N LYS A 374 -18.15 15.50 16.07
CA LYS A 374 -19.15 16.55 15.93
C LYS A 374 -20.02 16.26 14.71
N TYR A 375 -21.33 16.49 14.86
CA TYR A 375 -22.26 16.31 13.76
C TYR A 375 -22.04 17.38 12.70
N LEU A 376 -21.80 16.96 11.45
CA LEU A 376 -21.74 17.83 10.27
C LEU A 376 -23.12 17.93 9.63
N ALA A 377 -23.48 19.09 9.05
CA ALA A 377 -24.74 19.19 8.31
C ALA A 377 -24.77 18.20 7.14
N ASP A 378 -25.94 17.66 6.81
CA ASP A 378 -26.08 16.60 5.81
C ASP A 378 -25.53 17.04 4.43
N GLU A 379 -25.74 18.29 4.02
CA GLU A 379 -25.17 18.88 2.80
C GLU A 379 -23.63 18.90 2.80
N GLU A 380 -23.00 19.22 3.95
CA GLU A 380 -21.54 19.18 4.08
C GLU A 380 -21.02 17.74 4.07
N LEU A 381 -21.74 16.82 4.69
CA LEU A 381 -21.42 15.40 4.70
C LEU A 381 -21.47 14.83 3.28
N GLU A 382 -22.51 15.14 2.50
CA GLU A 382 -22.63 14.72 1.10
C GLU A 382 -21.49 15.27 0.24
N LYS A 383 -21.12 16.55 0.44
CA LYS A 383 -19.98 17.17 -0.23
C LYS A 383 -18.67 16.43 0.08
N TYR A 384 -18.43 16.09 1.35
CA TYR A 384 -17.24 15.33 1.73
C TYR A 384 -17.30 13.89 1.21
N ALA A 385 -18.44 13.20 1.27
CA ALA A 385 -18.62 11.86 0.74
C ALA A 385 -18.34 11.81 -0.77
N ALA A 386 -18.78 12.82 -1.53
CA ALA A 386 -18.48 12.95 -2.96
C ALA A 386 -16.99 13.22 -3.22
N ARG A 387 -16.29 13.95 -2.33
CA ARG A 387 -14.86 14.22 -2.46
C ARG A 387 -13.97 13.05 -2.03
N TYR A 388 -14.43 12.24 -1.09
CA TYR A 388 -13.71 11.11 -0.49
C TYR A 388 -14.47 9.78 -0.70
N PRO A 389 -14.57 9.28 -1.94
CA PRO A 389 -15.40 8.10 -2.25
C PRO A 389 -14.92 6.81 -1.58
N GLU A 390 -13.66 6.74 -1.17
CA GLU A 390 -13.03 5.58 -0.51
C GLU A 390 -12.93 5.75 1.01
N LEU A 391 -13.51 6.82 1.58
CA LEU A 391 -13.55 7.09 3.02
C LEU A 391 -14.99 6.94 3.54
N THR A 392 -15.18 6.03 4.48
CA THR A 392 -16.44 5.92 5.22
C THR A 392 -16.46 6.98 6.33
N ILE A 393 -17.24 8.04 6.14
CA ILE A 393 -17.42 9.11 7.14
C ILE A 393 -18.67 8.79 7.97
N LYS A 394 -18.48 8.47 9.25
CA LYS A 394 -19.58 8.19 10.18
C LYS A 394 -19.83 9.41 11.06
N GLN A 395 -21.07 9.87 11.13
CA GLN A 395 -21.50 10.90 12.10
C GLN A 395 -21.28 10.43 13.55
N PRO A 396 -21.32 11.31 14.55
CA PRO A 396 -21.37 10.89 15.95
C PRO A 396 -22.54 9.92 16.20
N PRO A 397 -22.49 9.08 17.24
CA PRO A 397 -23.58 8.14 17.52
C PRO A 397 -24.86 8.82 18.03
N TYR A 398 -24.75 9.96 18.71
CA TYR A 398 -25.88 10.70 19.28
C TYR A 398 -25.51 12.16 19.52
N THR A 399 -26.53 13.01 19.63
CA THR A 399 -26.44 14.41 20.09
C THR A 399 -26.80 14.47 21.58
N MET A 400 -26.07 15.27 22.35
CA MET A 400 -26.27 15.40 23.80
C MET A 400 -26.74 16.80 24.19
N ILE A 401 -27.85 16.85 24.94
CA ILE A 401 -28.40 18.06 25.55
C ILE A 401 -28.13 18.02 27.06
N GLU A 402 -27.65 19.12 27.64
CA GLU A 402 -27.39 19.30 29.07
C GLU A 402 -28.44 20.21 29.72
N PHE A 403 -28.88 19.82 30.92
CA PHE A 403 -29.71 20.59 31.84
C PHE A 403 -28.99 20.68 33.20
N ASP A 404 -28.98 21.85 33.84
CA ASP A 404 -28.35 22.08 35.14
C ASP A 404 -29.37 22.08 36.29
N ASP A 405 -29.48 21.00 37.05
CA ASP A 405 -30.49 20.89 38.12
C ASP A 405 -30.27 21.90 39.28
N SER A 406 -29.13 22.60 39.34
CA SER A 406 -28.90 23.67 40.32
C SER A 406 -29.54 25.01 39.94
N VAL A 407 -30.00 25.15 38.69
CA VAL A 407 -30.57 26.38 38.15
C VAL A 407 -32.08 26.24 37.99
N ALA A 408 -32.83 27.03 38.75
CA ALA A 408 -34.29 27.12 38.65
C ALA A 408 -34.71 28.12 37.54
N ASP A 409 -34.34 27.81 36.29
CA ASP A 409 -34.72 28.57 35.09
C ASP A 409 -35.26 27.60 34.04
N ASP A 410 -36.45 27.88 33.51
CA ASP A 410 -37.09 27.05 32.48
C ASP A 410 -36.32 27.05 31.15
N ALA A 411 -35.47 28.06 30.92
CA ALA A 411 -34.61 28.17 29.73
C ALA A 411 -33.26 27.42 29.86
N ASN A 412 -33.07 26.65 30.94
CA ASN A 412 -31.85 25.92 31.25
C ASN A 412 -31.65 24.67 30.37
N VAL A 413 -31.37 24.91 29.09
CA VAL A 413 -31.11 23.87 28.10
C VAL A 413 -29.90 24.26 27.27
N SER A 414 -28.98 23.32 27.09
CA SER A 414 -27.74 23.55 26.33
C SER A 414 -27.43 22.39 25.39
N ASN A 415 -27.17 22.69 24.12
CA ASN A 415 -26.74 21.72 23.13
C ASN A 415 -25.21 21.67 23.07
N LEU A 416 -24.64 20.52 23.44
CA LEU A 416 -23.19 20.36 23.55
C LEU A 416 -22.50 20.26 22.18
N ASP A 417 -23.20 19.81 21.15
CA ASP A 417 -22.63 19.57 19.81
C ASP A 417 -22.30 20.89 19.10
N ASN A 418 -23.22 21.86 19.15
CA ASN A 418 -23.06 23.15 18.49
C ASN A 418 -22.71 24.30 19.46
N LYS A 419 -22.54 24.00 20.75
CA LYS A 419 -22.21 24.96 21.80
C LYS A 419 -23.21 26.11 21.90
N THR A 420 -24.50 25.78 21.93
CA THR A 420 -25.57 26.77 22.09
C THR A 420 -26.45 26.54 23.31
N GLY A 421 -27.11 27.59 23.79
CA GLY A 421 -28.03 27.54 24.93
C GLY A 421 -27.42 28.10 26.23
N TYR A 422 -28.09 27.79 27.34
CA TYR A 422 -27.91 28.45 28.63
C TYR A 422 -26.44 28.50 29.10
N LYS A 423 -25.77 27.34 29.09
CA LYS A 423 -24.36 27.17 29.48
C LYS A 423 -23.39 28.06 28.69
N PHE A 424 -23.72 28.37 27.44
CA PHE A 424 -22.86 29.13 26.54
C PHE A 424 -23.27 30.61 26.44
N GLY A 425 -24.30 31.03 27.18
CA GLY A 425 -24.77 32.41 27.21
C GLY A 425 -25.33 32.90 25.87
N ASN A 426 -25.85 32.00 25.03
CA ASN A 426 -26.40 32.35 23.72
C ASN A 426 -27.73 31.63 23.46
N THR A 427 -28.44 32.03 22.39
CA THR A 427 -29.71 31.41 22.02
C THR A 427 -29.50 29.95 21.61
N TYR A 428 -30.27 29.06 22.23
CA TYR A 428 -30.30 27.64 21.87
C TYR A 428 -30.62 27.47 20.38
N LYS A 429 -29.80 26.66 19.69
CA LYS A 429 -30.08 26.21 18.33
C LYS A 429 -30.08 24.69 18.29
N MET A 430 -31.09 24.15 17.63
CA MET A 430 -31.18 22.73 17.36
C MET A 430 -30.10 22.32 16.35
N SER A 431 -29.49 21.15 16.53
CA SER A 431 -28.51 20.60 15.59
C SER A 431 -28.44 19.09 15.69
N GLY A 432 -27.69 18.49 14.78
CA GLY A 432 -27.34 17.08 14.83
C GLY A 432 -28.53 16.15 14.77
N HIS A 433 -28.46 15.07 15.54
CA HIS A 433 -29.52 14.07 15.56
C HIS A 433 -30.85 14.66 16.02
N VAL A 434 -30.85 15.63 16.93
CA VAL A 434 -32.09 16.29 17.38
C VAL A 434 -32.76 17.01 16.20
N ASN A 435 -31.97 17.73 15.38
CA ASN A 435 -32.51 18.39 14.18
C ASN A 435 -32.98 17.36 13.14
N ALA A 436 -32.22 16.28 12.92
CA ALA A 436 -32.55 15.23 11.97
C ALA A 436 -33.80 14.41 12.36
N ILE A 437 -34.07 14.29 13.67
CA ILE A 437 -35.31 13.69 14.19
C ILE A 437 -36.47 14.65 13.97
N LEU A 438 -36.31 15.91 14.41
CA LEU A 438 -37.41 16.88 14.38
C LEU A 438 -37.78 17.30 12.96
N SER A 439 -36.85 17.27 12.00
CA SER A 439 -37.15 17.53 10.57
C SER A 439 -37.99 16.44 9.91
N LYS A 440 -38.04 15.23 10.48
CA LYS A 440 -38.92 14.14 9.99
C LYS A 440 -40.30 14.16 10.64
N ARG A 441 -40.51 14.98 11.67
CA ARG A 441 -41.83 15.18 12.27
C ARG A 441 -42.68 16.00 11.32
N HIS A 442 -43.87 15.50 11.06
CA HIS A 442 -44.83 16.19 10.21
C HIS A 442 -46.23 15.95 10.75
N ARG A 443 -47.11 16.90 10.46
CA ARG A 443 -48.51 16.82 10.84
C ARG A 443 -49.20 15.83 9.92
N VAL A 444 -50.08 15.02 10.44
CA VAL A 444 -50.79 14.00 9.67
C VAL A 444 -52.26 13.99 10.05
N LEU A 445 -53.11 13.55 9.11
CA LEU A 445 -54.42 12.99 9.45
C LEU A 445 -54.25 11.48 9.58
N ALA A 446 -54.64 10.93 10.73
CA ALA A 446 -54.47 9.52 11.02
C ALA A 446 -55.79 8.90 11.50
N LYS A 447 -56.06 7.69 11.03
CA LYS A 447 -57.28 6.93 11.36
C LYS A 447 -56.92 5.49 11.69
N VAL A 448 -57.46 4.99 12.80
CA VAL A 448 -57.37 3.55 13.12
C VAL A 448 -58.22 2.78 12.11
N THR A 449 -57.57 1.90 11.35
CA THR A 449 -58.20 1.06 10.33
C THR A 449 -58.43 -0.36 10.83
N ARG A 450 -57.66 -0.81 11.84
CA ARG A 450 -57.88 -2.08 12.55
C ARG A 450 -57.64 -1.90 14.04
N MET A 451 -58.65 -2.22 14.85
CA MET A 451 -58.52 -2.19 16.31
C MET A 451 -57.57 -3.31 16.77
N PRO A 452 -56.70 -3.04 17.77
CA PRO A 452 -55.86 -4.09 18.35
C PRO A 452 -56.72 -5.11 19.10
N THR A 453 -56.25 -6.36 19.13
CA THR A 453 -56.86 -7.38 20.00
C THR A 453 -56.41 -7.17 21.44
N SER A 454 -57.22 -7.58 22.42
CA SER A 454 -56.89 -7.42 23.83
C SER A 454 -56.45 -8.74 24.46
N ARG A 455 -55.54 -8.66 25.44
CA ARG A 455 -55.17 -9.77 26.33
C ARG A 455 -55.29 -9.31 27.79
N LYS A 456 -55.58 -10.24 28.70
CA LYS A 456 -55.57 -9.92 30.14
C LYS A 456 -54.18 -10.13 30.72
N VAL A 457 -53.69 -9.13 31.45
CA VAL A 457 -52.39 -9.15 32.13
C VAL A 457 -52.62 -8.77 33.60
N GLU A 458 -51.96 -9.50 34.51
CA GLU A 458 -52.02 -9.17 35.93
C GLU A 458 -51.03 -8.04 36.24
N ILE A 459 -51.54 -6.87 36.62
CA ILE A 459 -50.75 -5.71 37.03
C ILE A 459 -51.14 -5.36 38.46
N ALA A 460 -50.18 -5.38 39.39
CA ALA A 460 -50.41 -5.12 40.81
C ALA A 460 -51.55 -5.95 41.44
N GLY A 461 -51.69 -7.22 41.05
CA GLY A 461 -52.71 -8.13 41.58
C GLY A 461 -54.13 -7.96 41.00
N GLN A 462 -54.29 -7.12 39.98
CA GLN A 462 -55.56 -6.94 39.26
C GLN A 462 -55.43 -7.40 37.81
N GLN A 463 -56.48 -8.04 37.30
CA GLN A 463 -56.58 -8.43 35.89
C GLN A 463 -56.94 -7.20 35.05
N VAL A 464 -55.99 -6.71 34.26
CA VAL A 464 -56.15 -5.53 33.39
C VAL A 464 -56.18 -5.97 31.93
N GLU A 465 -57.11 -5.45 31.14
CA GLU A 465 -57.10 -5.62 29.69
C GLU A 465 -56.02 -4.73 29.07
N VAL A 466 -55.11 -5.34 28.30
CA VAL A 466 -54.00 -4.67 27.62
C VAL A 466 -54.09 -5.00 26.13
N ASN A 467 -53.99 -3.97 25.30
CA ASN A 467 -53.97 -4.11 23.84
C ASN A 467 -52.70 -4.85 23.37
N ASN A 468 -52.86 -5.73 22.38
CA ASN A 468 -51.77 -6.32 21.62
C ASN A 468 -51.24 -5.30 20.59
N PRO A 469 -49.98 -5.44 20.13
CA PRO A 469 -49.39 -4.56 19.12
C PRO A 469 -49.84 -4.89 17.69
N ASP A 470 -51.05 -5.43 17.51
CA ASP A 470 -51.59 -5.91 16.24
C ASP A 470 -52.65 -4.97 15.64
N GLY A 471 -52.86 -3.77 16.21
CA GLY A 471 -53.70 -2.73 15.61
C GLY A 471 -53.03 -2.08 14.39
N GLU A 472 -53.83 -1.51 13.50
CA GLU A 472 -53.35 -0.76 12.33
C GLU A 472 -53.93 0.65 12.31
N MET A 473 -53.08 1.61 11.99
CA MET A 473 -53.42 3.00 11.77
C MET A 473 -52.90 3.41 10.40
N THR A 474 -53.75 4.04 9.61
CA THR A 474 -53.36 4.65 8.33
C THR A 474 -53.25 6.14 8.54
N TYR A 475 -52.22 6.77 7.99
CA TYR A 475 -52.02 8.20 8.08
C TYR A 475 -51.61 8.79 6.74
N PHE A 476 -51.88 10.08 6.56
CA PHE A 476 -51.40 10.84 5.40
C PHE A 476 -50.84 12.21 5.85
N PRO A 477 -49.67 12.66 5.34
CA PRO A 477 -49.08 13.94 5.71
C PRO A 477 -49.92 15.15 5.30
N LEU A 478 -49.90 16.18 6.14
CA LEU A 478 -50.46 17.51 5.87
C LEU A 478 -49.34 18.45 5.44
N HIS A 479 -49.66 19.44 4.61
CA HIS A 479 -48.69 20.38 4.05
C HIS A 479 -48.00 21.20 5.15
N ASP A 480 -46.70 21.50 5.01
CA ASP A 480 -45.90 22.17 6.04
C ASP A 480 -46.27 23.65 6.25
N GLU A 481 -46.72 24.33 5.20
CA GLU A 481 -47.20 25.72 5.32
C GLU A 481 -48.57 25.81 6.00
N SER A 482 -49.44 24.80 5.84
CA SER A 482 -50.81 24.85 6.33
C SER A 482 -51.40 23.45 6.52
N SER A 483 -51.86 23.16 7.75
CA SER A 483 -52.55 21.90 8.07
C SER A 483 -53.91 21.75 7.39
N ASN A 484 -54.41 22.78 6.69
CA ASN A 484 -55.67 22.73 5.97
C ASN A 484 -55.56 22.00 4.63
N PHE A 485 -54.36 21.57 4.24
CA PHE A 485 -54.10 20.88 2.98
C PHE A 485 -53.31 19.59 3.23
N TYR A 486 -53.58 18.58 2.41
CA TYR A 486 -52.75 17.38 2.30
C TYR A 486 -51.41 17.72 1.66
N ALA A 487 -50.36 16.95 1.95
CA ALA A 487 -49.06 17.10 1.29
C ALA A 487 -48.97 16.19 0.04
N ASP A 488 -49.96 16.32 -0.85
CA ASP A 488 -50.05 15.55 -2.09
C ASP A 488 -49.44 16.26 -3.31
N ALA A 489 -49.00 17.51 -3.16
CA ALA A 489 -48.22 18.29 -4.13
C ALA A 489 -47.17 19.18 -3.42
N GLU A 490 -46.19 19.69 -4.18
CA GLU A 490 -45.16 20.62 -3.66
C GLU A 490 -45.68 22.06 -3.49
N ASP A 491 -46.52 22.54 -4.42
CA ASP A 491 -47.15 23.86 -4.30
C ASP A 491 -48.46 23.72 -3.52
N MET A 492 -48.62 24.50 -2.46
CA MET A 492 -49.83 24.52 -1.64
C MET A 492 -51.09 24.79 -2.47
N ASN A 493 -50.97 25.53 -3.59
CA ASN A 493 -52.11 25.82 -4.47
C ASN A 493 -52.64 24.58 -5.21
N ASP A 494 -51.79 23.57 -5.39
CA ASP A 494 -52.12 22.31 -6.06
C ASP A 494 -52.48 21.20 -5.07
N CYS A 495 -52.37 21.46 -3.77
CA CYS A 495 -52.67 20.50 -2.72
C CYS A 495 -54.18 20.34 -2.48
N THR A 496 -54.61 19.11 -2.17
CA THR A 496 -56.00 18.83 -1.82
C THR A 496 -56.34 19.38 -0.43
N VAL A 497 -57.53 19.96 -0.24
CA VAL A 497 -58.00 20.44 1.07
C VAL A 497 -58.18 19.25 2.03
N ALA A 498 -57.54 19.33 3.20
CA ALA A 498 -57.64 18.33 4.25
C ALA A 498 -58.99 18.37 4.97
N LYS A 499 -59.58 17.20 5.24
CA LYS A 499 -60.86 17.09 5.95
C LYS A 499 -60.66 17.00 7.46
N LEU A 500 -60.54 18.17 8.09
CA LEU A 500 -60.34 18.34 9.53
C LEU A 500 -61.64 18.22 10.36
N ASP A 501 -62.60 17.42 9.89
CA ASP A 501 -63.92 17.20 10.52
C ASP A 501 -64.05 15.82 11.19
N GLY A 502 -62.96 15.05 11.24
CA GLY A 502 -62.91 13.69 11.80
C GLY A 502 -63.33 12.59 10.81
N SER A 503 -63.81 12.94 9.60
CA SER A 503 -64.25 11.92 8.61
C SER A 503 -63.08 11.07 8.07
N GLU A 504 -61.92 11.70 7.89
CA GLU A 504 -60.70 11.10 7.33
C GLU A 504 -59.61 10.83 8.38
N GLY A 505 -59.93 11.00 9.66
CA GLY A 505 -59.04 10.78 10.78
C GLY A 505 -58.91 12.00 11.68
N ASP A 506 -58.08 11.86 12.71
CA ASP A 506 -57.75 12.93 13.65
C ASP A 506 -56.41 13.55 13.31
N TRP A 507 -56.26 14.83 13.65
CA TRP A 507 -54.99 15.53 13.52
C TRP A 507 -54.00 14.98 14.53
N MET A 508 -52.89 14.47 14.05
CA MET A 508 -51.83 13.87 14.85
C MET A 508 -50.47 14.42 14.42
N MET A 509 -49.47 14.29 15.29
CA MET A 509 -48.07 14.53 14.94
C MET A 509 -47.42 13.18 14.69
N TYR A 510 -46.86 12.99 13.49
CA TYR A 510 -46.01 11.83 13.25
C TYR A 510 -44.69 12.02 13.98
N GLU A 511 -44.37 11.08 14.87
CA GLU A 511 -43.08 11.01 15.54
C GLU A 511 -42.25 9.92 14.86
N PRO A 512 -41.12 10.26 14.21
CA PRO A 512 -40.25 9.25 13.63
C PRO A 512 -39.65 8.38 14.72
N PHE A 513 -39.23 7.17 14.35
CA PHE A 513 -38.37 6.39 15.24
C PHE A 513 -37.08 7.14 15.55
N TYR A 514 -36.69 7.15 16.81
CA TYR A 514 -35.39 7.59 17.27
C TYR A 514 -35.01 6.88 18.56
N TRP A 515 -33.72 6.75 18.80
CA TRP A 515 -33.22 6.28 20.09
C TRP A 515 -33.01 7.47 21.02
N SER A 516 -33.38 7.32 22.29
CA SER A 516 -33.09 8.32 23.31
C SER A 516 -32.71 7.70 24.65
N LYS A 517 -31.88 8.42 25.41
CA LYS A 517 -31.45 8.01 26.75
C LYS A 517 -31.26 9.23 27.65
N GLY A 518 -31.92 9.21 28.80
CA GLY A 518 -31.69 10.16 29.89
C GLY A 518 -30.56 9.68 30.80
N ILE A 519 -29.70 10.60 31.22
CA ILE A 519 -28.62 10.35 32.17
C ILE A 519 -28.74 11.36 33.31
N ASN A 520 -28.82 10.88 34.55
CA ASN A 520 -28.78 11.71 35.74
C ASN A 520 -27.35 11.71 36.31
N ASP A 521 -26.68 12.85 36.24
CA ASP A 521 -25.37 13.08 36.85
C ASP A 521 -25.55 13.74 38.22
N TYR A 522 -25.75 12.89 39.23
CA TYR A 522 -25.94 13.32 40.61
C TYR A 522 -24.69 14.00 41.22
N LEU A 523 -23.50 13.77 40.67
CA LEU A 523 -22.27 14.36 41.22
C LEU A 523 -22.13 15.83 40.84
N ASN A 524 -22.55 16.16 39.62
CA ASN A 524 -22.46 17.53 39.11
C ASN A 524 -23.79 18.29 39.16
N ASN A 525 -24.86 17.68 39.69
CA ASN A 525 -26.24 18.20 39.63
C ASN A 525 -26.68 18.52 38.19
N LYS A 526 -26.45 17.57 37.27
CA LYS A 526 -26.79 17.75 35.85
C LYS A 526 -27.64 16.60 35.34
N LYS A 527 -28.43 16.89 34.31
CA LYS A 527 -29.10 15.87 33.49
C LYS A 527 -28.64 16.00 32.05
N TYR A 528 -28.49 14.85 31.41
CA TYR A 528 -28.21 14.77 29.98
C TYR A 528 -29.31 14.00 29.28
N ALA A 529 -29.68 14.46 28.09
CA ALA A 529 -30.55 13.75 27.18
C ALA A 529 -29.78 13.49 25.88
N CYS A 530 -29.58 12.21 25.57
CA CYS A 530 -28.96 11.76 24.33
C CYS A 530 -30.06 11.39 23.33
N TYR A 531 -29.91 11.85 22.09
CA TYR A 531 -30.81 11.53 20.97
C TYR A 531 -30.02 11.02 19.78
N SER A 532 -30.51 9.96 19.13
CA SER A 532 -29.92 9.43 17.89
C SER A 532 -31.00 9.21 16.85
N SER A 533 -30.72 9.72 15.64
CA SER A 533 -31.56 9.56 14.45
C SER A 533 -31.25 8.27 13.68
N TYR A 534 -30.36 7.42 14.19
CA TYR A 534 -30.01 6.16 13.57
C TYR A 534 -31.17 5.15 13.62
N PRO A 535 -31.25 4.25 12.62
CA PRO A 535 -32.25 3.20 12.60
C PRO A 535 -32.05 2.19 13.74
N GLU A 536 -33.06 1.36 13.97
CA GLU A 536 -33.11 0.41 15.09
C GLU A 536 -31.91 -0.57 15.11
N ASP A 537 -31.39 -0.95 13.95
CA ASP A 537 -30.25 -1.84 13.79
C ASP A 537 -28.88 -1.17 14.03
N GLU A 538 -28.84 0.17 14.08
CA GLU A 538 -27.63 0.96 14.31
C GLU A 538 -27.70 1.83 15.57
N MET A 539 -28.62 1.51 16.49
CA MET A 539 -28.78 2.26 17.73
C MET A 539 -27.47 2.32 18.54
N PRO A 540 -27.19 3.47 19.20
CA PRO A 540 -26.11 3.54 20.17
C PRO A 540 -26.27 2.50 21.29
N PRO A 541 -25.15 1.94 21.80
CA PRO A 541 -25.16 0.90 22.83
C PRO A 541 -25.62 1.37 24.23
#